data_AF-A0A225UZF1-F1
#
_entry.id   AF-A0A225UZF1-F1
#
_cell.length_a   1.000
_cell.length_b   1.000
_cell.length_c   1.000
_cell.angle_alpha   90.00
_cell.angle_beta   90.00
_cell.angle_gamma   90.00
#
_symmetry.space_group_name_H-M   'P 1'
#
loop_
_entity.id
_entity.type
_entity.pdbx_description
1 polymer ?
#
loop_
_entity_poly.entity_id
_entity_poly.type
_entity_poly.pdbx_seq_one_letter_code
_entity_poly.pdbx_strand_id
1 'polypeptide(L)'
;MNWFLLIALLSALLTEVLGQSIPYDQVQSFAEIEPVTESDKVMFKYKPQLKVSEGCQPYAAVQEDGSVSHGIPWVFKTASSTKDCEGSELSSQIYARATEFKGVYAIVYA
;
A
#
# COMPACT_ATOMS: atom_id res chain seq x y z
N MET A 1 -29.87 34.35 -4.13
CA MET A 1 -29.06 33.13 -3.99
C MET A 1 -27.61 33.53 -4.21
N ASN A 2 -26.78 33.52 -3.16
CA ASN A 2 -25.44 34.12 -3.23
C ASN A 2 -24.50 33.17 -4.00
N TRP A 3 -24.42 33.33 -5.32
CA TRP A 3 -23.68 32.45 -6.23
C TRP A 3 -22.21 32.27 -5.80
N PHE A 4 -21.59 33.31 -5.22
CA PHE A 4 -20.24 33.24 -4.67
C PHE A 4 -20.10 32.22 -3.53
N LEU A 5 -21.11 32.09 -2.66
CA LEU A 5 -21.12 31.07 -1.60
C LEU A 5 -21.27 29.67 -2.18
N LEU A 6 -22.06 29.51 -3.25
CA LEU A 6 -22.23 28.23 -3.94
C LEU A 6 -20.95 27.78 -4.67
N ILE A 7 -20.23 28.71 -5.33
CA ILE A 7 -18.91 28.40 -5.94
C ILE A 7 -17.92 28.00 -4.85
N ALA A 8 -17.82 28.77 -3.75
CA ALA A 8 -16.86 28.50 -2.69
C ALA A 8 -17.08 27.13 -2.02
N LEU A 9 -18.34 26.76 -1.79
CA LEU A 9 -18.73 25.44 -1.29
C LEU A 9 -18.41 24.32 -2.29
N LEU A 10 -18.64 24.53 -3.60
CA LEU A 10 -18.26 23.55 -4.63
C LEU A 10 -16.74 23.37 -4.74
N SER A 11 -15.95 24.44 -4.61
CA SER A 11 -14.48 24.35 -4.66
C SER A 11 -13.89 23.63 -3.45
N ALA A 12 -14.50 23.75 -2.27
CA ALA A 12 -14.08 23.02 -1.07
C ALA A 12 -14.45 21.53 -1.12
N LEU A 13 -15.45 21.15 -1.93
CA LEU A 13 -15.84 19.74 -2.16
C LEU A 13 -14.97 19.05 -3.22
N LEU A 14 -14.17 19.81 -3.99
CA LEU A 14 -13.31 19.33 -5.08
C LEU A 14 -11.83 19.24 -4.71
N THR A 15 -11.46 19.44 -3.44
CA THR A 15 -10.12 19.03 -2.99
C THR A 15 -10.08 17.52 -2.97
N GLU A 16 -9.68 16.91 -4.08
CA GLU A 16 -9.15 15.57 -4.05
C GLU A 16 -8.02 15.57 -3.00
N VAL A 17 -8.14 14.71 -1.98
CA VAL A 17 -7.03 14.41 -1.09
C VAL A 17 -5.98 13.72 -1.96
N LEU A 18 -5.13 14.52 -2.58
CA LEU A 18 -3.96 14.00 -3.27
C LEU A 18 -3.05 13.47 -2.18
N GLY A 19 -2.92 12.14 -2.12
CA GLY A 19 -1.99 11.47 -1.23
C GLY A 19 -0.59 12.06 -1.38
N GLN A 20 0.08 12.32 -0.27
CA GLN A 20 1.42 12.88 -0.29
C GLN A 20 2.45 11.80 -0.61
N SER A 21 3.62 12.21 -1.12
CA SER A 21 4.76 11.31 -1.24
C SER A 21 5.59 11.42 0.04
N ILE A 22 5.66 10.34 0.82
CA ILE A 22 6.25 10.31 2.17
C ILE A 22 7.39 9.28 2.27
N PRO A 23 8.29 9.41 3.26
CA PRO A 23 9.39 8.48 3.47
C PRO A 23 8.92 7.03 3.62
N TYR A 24 9.68 6.09 3.03
CA TYR A 24 9.31 4.68 2.98
C TYR A 24 9.17 4.01 4.35
N ASP A 25 9.88 4.53 5.35
CA ASP A 25 9.90 4.09 6.75
C ASP A 25 8.82 4.77 7.61
N GLN A 26 8.05 5.70 7.02
CA GLN A 26 6.97 6.42 7.69
C GLN A 26 5.58 6.05 7.15
N VAL A 27 5.52 5.18 6.13
CA VAL A 27 4.24 4.69 5.61
C VAL A 27 3.63 3.70 6.59
N GLN A 28 2.48 4.04 7.16
CA GLN A 28 1.77 3.16 8.08
C GLN A 28 1.18 1.96 7.32
N SER A 29 1.50 0.74 7.77
CA SER A 29 0.89 -0.47 7.22
C SER A 29 -0.58 -0.58 7.62
N PHE A 30 -1.36 -1.28 6.82
CA PHE A 30 -2.73 -1.65 7.17
C PHE A 30 -2.71 -2.85 8.12
N ALA A 31 -3.61 -2.85 9.11
CA ALA A 31 -3.84 -4.02 9.92
C ALA A 31 -4.42 -5.16 9.07
N GLU A 32 -3.97 -6.39 9.32
CA GLU A 32 -4.57 -7.56 8.70
C GLU A 32 -6.01 -7.71 9.21
N ILE A 33 -6.97 -7.78 8.28
CA ILE A 33 -8.40 -7.87 8.60
C ILE A 33 -8.80 -9.32 8.91
N GLU A 34 -9.87 -9.49 9.68
CA GLU A 34 -10.53 -10.79 9.79
C GLU A 34 -11.30 -11.09 8.49
N PRO A 35 -11.07 -12.23 7.81
CA PRO A 35 -11.69 -12.53 6.52
C PRO A 35 -13.19 -12.83 6.67
N VAL A 36 -14.03 -11.92 6.18
CA VAL A 36 -15.50 -12.03 6.29
C VAL A 36 -16.10 -12.71 5.05
N THR A 37 -15.70 -12.30 3.85
CA THR A 37 -16.26 -12.84 2.61
C THR A 37 -15.59 -14.15 2.19
N GLU A 38 -16.25 -14.94 1.35
CA GLU A 38 -15.63 -16.16 0.81
C GLU A 38 -14.38 -15.85 -0.02
N SER A 39 -14.38 -14.73 -0.75
CA SER A 39 -13.18 -14.24 -1.46
C SER A 39 -12.04 -13.95 -0.48
N ASP A 40 -12.31 -13.25 0.63
CA ASP A 40 -11.29 -12.95 1.64
C ASP A 40 -10.73 -14.25 2.23
N LYS A 41 -11.60 -15.18 2.64
CA LYS A 41 -11.19 -16.47 3.20
C LYS A 41 -10.28 -17.24 2.25
N VAL A 42 -10.58 -17.22 0.94
CA VAL A 42 -9.74 -17.87 -0.08
C VAL A 42 -8.40 -17.13 -0.24
N MET A 43 -8.39 -15.80 -0.31
CA MET A 43 -7.16 -15.01 -0.38
C MET A 43 -6.27 -15.19 0.85
N PHE A 44 -6.85 -15.31 2.04
CA PHE A 44 -6.10 -15.59 3.27
C PHE A 44 -5.58 -17.02 3.31
N LYS A 45 -6.41 -18.00 2.90
CA LYS A 45 -6.03 -19.41 2.83
C LYS A 45 -4.81 -19.66 1.93
N TYR A 46 -4.71 -18.92 0.82
CA TYR A 46 -3.63 -19.07 -0.16
C TYR A 46 -2.55 -17.98 -0.05
N LYS A 47 -2.53 -17.21 1.04
CA LYS A 47 -1.50 -16.19 1.30
C LYS A 47 -0.11 -16.87 1.31
N PRO A 48 0.84 -16.44 0.46
CA PRO A 48 2.14 -17.09 0.37
C PRO A 48 3.01 -16.77 1.58
N GLN A 49 4.00 -17.63 1.83
CA GLN A 49 5.14 -17.30 2.67
C GLN A 49 6.25 -16.76 1.79
N LEU A 50 6.77 -15.57 2.11
CA LEU A 50 7.87 -14.95 1.40
C LEU A 50 9.16 -15.06 2.21
N LYS A 51 10.18 -15.70 1.64
CA LYS A 51 11.55 -15.67 2.16
C LYS A 51 12.38 -14.71 1.32
N VAL A 52 12.66 -13.53 1.85
CA VAL A 52 13.61 -12.58 1.24
C VAL A 52 15.02 -13.07 1.55
N SER A 53 15.73 -13.53 0.52
CA SER A 53 17.12 -14.01 0.67
C SER A 53 18.14 -12.90 0.47
N GLU A 54 17.83 -11.94 -0.41
CA GLU A 54 18.65 -10.77 -0.71
C GLU A 54 17.72 -9.60 -1.09
N GLY A 55 18.20 -8.37 -0.90
CA GLY A 55 17.44 -7.15 -1.17
C GLY A 55 16.58 -6.69 0.02
N CYS A 56 15.57 -5.87 -0.28
CA CYS A 56 14.74 -5.23 0.73
C CYS A 56 13.60 -6.15 1.21
N GLN A 57 13.27 -6.04 2.50
CA GLN A 57 12.02 -6.58 3.03
C GLN A 57 10.81 -5.84 2.44
N PRO A 58 9.60 -6.40 2.50
CA PRO A 58 8.41 -5.69 2.08
C PRO A 58 8.08 -4.53 3.03
N TYR A 59 7.74 -3.38 2.46
CA TYR A 59 7.25 -2.19 3.17
C TYR A 59 5.86 -1.83 2.63
N ALA A 60 5.07 -1.11 3.43
CA ALA A 60 3.84 -0.53 2.93
C ALA A 60 4.14 0.50 1.83
N ALA A 61 3.45 0.38 0.70
CA ALA A 61 3.58 1.29 -0.43
C ALA A 61 2.64 2.51 -0.31
N VAL A 62 1.55 2.37 0.44
CA VAL A 62 0.49 3.35 0.61
C VAL A 62 -0.13 3.19 2.00
N GLN A 63 -0.62 4.28 2.58
CA GLN A 63 -1.35 4.29 3.85
C GLN A 63 -2.79 4.80 3.67
N GLU A 64 -3.57 4.81 4.75
CA GLU A 64 -5.03 5.06 4.72
C GLU A 64 -5.45 6.39 4.08
N ASP A 65 -4.69 7.46 4.29
CA ASP A 65 -4.98 8.78 3.71
C ASP A 65 -4.60 8.91 2.23
N GLY A 66 -4.14 7.82 1.60
CA GLY A 66 -3.71 7.77 0.22
C GLY A 66 -2.26 8.20 0.00
N SER A 67 -1.54 8.63 1.03
CA SER A 67 -0.11 8.94 0.91
C SER A 67 0.70 7.70 0.55
N VAL A 68 1.70 7.88 -0.31
CA VAL A 68 2.50 6.82 -0.93
C VAL A 68 3.98 6.93 -0.56
N SER A 69 4.64 5.78 -0.46
CA SER A 69 6.08 5.70 -0.30
C SER A 69 6.79 6.35 -1.50
N HIS A 70 7.73 7.27 -1.24
CA HIS A 70 8.67 7.72 -2.28
C HIS A 70 9.86 6.76 -2.49
N GLY A 71 9.87 5.62 -1.78
CA GLY A 71 10.91 4.62 -1.84
C GLY A 71 12.26 5.09 -1.29
N ILE A 72 13.29 4.28 -1.51
CA ILE A 72 14.64 4.52 -1.02
C ILE A 72 15.46 5.18 -2.12
N PRO A 73 16.09 6.35 -1.88
CA PRO A 73 16.90 7.02 -2.89
C PRO A 73 18.01 6.12 -3.43
N TRP A 74 18.24 6.17 -4.74
CA TRP A 74 19.19 5.29 -5.44
C TRP A 74 20.62 5.38 -4.92
N VAL A 75 21.03 6.54 -4.37
CA VAL A 75 22.37 6.75 -3.80
C VAL A 75 22.64 5.78 -2.64
N PHE A 76 21.62 5.44 -1.85
CA PHE A 76 21.72 4.47 -0.75
C PHE A 76 21.79 3.01 -1.23
N LYS A 77 21.49 2.72 -2.50
CA LYS A 77 21.66 1.37 -3.09
C LYS A 77 23.10 1.04 -3.52
N THR A 78 23.99 2.05 -3.60
CA THR A 78 25.39 1.87 -4.07
C THR A 78 26.36 1.54 -2.94
N ALA A 79 26.00 1.88 -1.70
CA ALA A 79 26.59 1.23 -0.54
C ALA A 79 25.93 -0.14 -0.45
N SER A 80 26.72 -1.22 -0.38
CA SER A 80 26.25 -2.61 -0.25
C SER A 80 25.49 -2.89 1.06
N SER A 81 24.88 -1.89 1.67
CA SER A 81 24.10 -1.96 2.89
C SER A 81 22.61 -1.98 2.53
N THR A 82 22.01 -3.15 2.59
CA THR A 82 20.56 -3.31 2.74
C THR A 82 20.03 -2.70 4.04
N LYS A 83 20.90 -2.17 4.92
CA LYS A 83 20.58 -1.62 6.24
C LYS A 83 19.36 -0.70 6.26
N ASP A 84 19.15 0.06 5.19
CA ASP A 84 18.04 1.00 5.13
C ASP A 84 16.69 0.28 4.85
N CYS A 85 16.67 -1.00 4.47
CA CYS A 85 15.45 -1.73 4.10
C CYS A 85 15.35 -3.16 4.64
N GLU A 86 15.94 -3.43 5.80
CA GLU A 86 15.96 -4.78 6.41
C GLU A 86 14.68 -5.13 7.18
N GLY A 87 13.72 -4.22 7.25
CA GLY A 87 12.44 -4.41 7.93
C GLY A 87 11.85 -3.08 8.38
N SER A 88 10.53 -2.95 8.28
CA SER A 88 9.80 -1.79 8.76
C SER A 88 9.50 -1.94 10.26
N GLU A 89 9.77 -0.89 11.04
CA GLU A 89 9.31 -0.79 12.43
C GLU A 89 7.77 -0.66 12.51
N LEU A 90 7.13 -0.23 11.41
CA LEU A 90 5.68 -0.07 11.28
C LEU A 90 4.99 -1.34 10.73
N SER A 91 5.66 -2.49 10.75
CA SER A 91 5.24 -3.76 10.14
C SER A 91 5.41 -3.82 8.61
N SER A 92 5.48 -5.05 8.11
CA SER A 92 5.51 -5.38 6.68
C SER A 92 4.10 -5.32 6.08
N GLN A 93 4.02 -5.29 4.74
CA GLN A 93 2.74 -5.31 4.01
C GLN A 93 2.79 -6.31 2.84
N ILE A 94 1.66 -6.94 2.57
CA ILE A 94 1.36 -7.66 1.33
C ILE A 94 0.00 -7.18 0.82
N TYR A 95 -0.16 -7.11 -0.49
CA TYR A 95 -1.40 -6.73 -1.16
C TYR A 95 -1.93 -7.92 -1.95
N ALA A 96 -3.25 -8.02 -2.06
CA ALA A 96 -3.88 -9.07 -2.84
C ALA A 96 -5.06 -8.53 -3.66
N ARG A 97 -5.25 -9.07 -4.85
CA ARG A 97 -6.45 -8.87 -5.65
C ARG A 97 -6.84 -10.17 -6.32
N ALA A 98 -8.12 -10.51 -6.26
CA ALA A 98 -8.66 -11.70 -6.88
C ALA A 98 -9.71 -11.39 -7.95
N THR A 99 -9.78 -12.23 -8.97
CA THR A 99 -10.81 -12.18 -10.01
C THR A 99 -10.93 -13.53 -10.71
N GLU A 100 -12.09 -13.77 -11.33
CA GLU A 100 -12.21 -14.88 -12.27
C GLU A 100 -11.56 -14.48 -13.60
N PHE A 101 -10.61 -15.29 -14.06
CA PHE A 101 -9.95 -15.10 -15.33
C PHE A 101 -9.91 -16.41 -16.10
N LYS A 102 -10.57 -16.43 -17.27
CA LYS A 102 -10.65 -17.60 -18.15
C LYS A 102 -11.14 -18.88 -17.44
N GLY A 103 -12.15 -18.75 -16.58
CA GLY A 103 -12.75 -19.88 -15.85
C GLY A 103 -11.93 -20.37 -14.65
N VAL A 104 -10.90 -19.63 -14.23
CA VAL A 104 -10.10 -19.94 -13.03
C VAL A 104 -10.18 -18.75 -12.07
N TYR A 105 -10.26 -19.04 -10.76
CA TYR A 105 -10.17 -18.02 -9.73
C TYR A 105 -8.70 -17.64 -9.51
N ALA A 106 -8.30 -16.48 -10.01
CA ALA A 106 -6.92 -15.99 -9.96
C ALA A 106 -6.76 -15.03 -8.79
N ILE A 107 -5.70 -15.23 -8.00
CA ILE A 107 -5.30 -14.33 -6.91
C ILE A 107 -3.90 -13.84 -7.21
N VAL A 108 -3.73 -12.51 -7.25
CA VAL A 108 -2.44 -11.86 -7.45
C VAL A 108 -2.01 -11.26 -6.13
N TYR A 109 -0.85 -11.68 -5.65
CA TYR A 109 -0.18 -11.09 -4.48
C TYR A 109 0.94 -10.15 -4.95
N ALA A 110 1.10 -9.03 -4.26
CA ALA A 110 2.12 -8.02 -4.52
C ALA A 110 2.73 -7.51 -3.22
#